data_AF-A0A965MKG2-F1
#
_entry.id   AF-A0A965MKG2-F1
#
_cell.length_a   1.000
_cell.length_b   1.000
_cell.length_c   1.000
_cell.angle_alpha   90.00
_cell.angle_beta   90.00
_cell.angle_gamma   90.00
#
_symmetry.space_group_name_H-M   'P 1'
#
loop_
_entity.id
_entity.type
_entity.pdbx_description
1 polymer ?
#
loop_
_entity_poly.entity_id
_entity_poly.type
_entity_poly.pdbx_seq_one_letter_code
_entity_poly.pdbx_strand_id
1 'polypeptide(L)' 'MVRSTDTQKLRNQLDSIRGLDRKELGALMRQQLKDGPPEGSKGAGVGFISMAREANGKWEYDIVESAKDDFDLFCFEAHF' A
#
# COMPACT_ATOMS: atom_id res chain seq x y z
N MET A 1 10.91 4.46 5.26
CA MET A 1 11.39 3.29 6.03
C MET A 1 10.20 2.55 6.59
N VAL A 2 10.22 1.23 6.53
CA VAL A 2 9.21 0.31 7.08
C VAL A 2 9.92 -0.66 8.00
N ARG A 3 9.31 -1.15 9.09
CA ARG A 3 9.96 -2.19 9.91
C ARG A 3 10.10 -3.45 9.08
N SER A 4 11.23 -4.16 9.17
CA SER A 4 11.45 -5.37 8.38
C SER A 4 10.41 -6.47 8.70
N THR A 5 9.88 -6.48 9.93
CA THR A 5 8.77 -7.37 10.33
C THR A 5 7.43 -7.04 9.64
N ASP A 6 7.25 -5.81 9.17
CA ASP A 6 6.03 -5.35 8.50
C ASP A 6 6.13 -5.40 6.96
N THR A 7 7.32 -5.66 6.42
CA THR A 7 7.59 -5.67 4.97
C THR A 7 6.68 -6.63 4.20
N GLN A 8 6.49 -7.86 4.69
CA GLN A 8 5.62 -8.82 4.01
C GLN A 8 4.15 -8.36 4.03
N LYS A 9 3.70 -7.74 5.13
CA LYS A 9 2.34 -7.19 5.23
C LYS A 9 2.14 -6.05 4.23
N LEU A 10 3.14 -5.17 4.09
CA LEU A 10 3.11 -4.08 3.13
C LEU A 10 3.07 -4.59 1.68
N ARG A 11 3.92 -5.58 1.33
CA ARG A 11 3.90 -6.23 0.01
C ARG A 11 2.52 -6.79 -0.32
N ASN A 12 1.94 -7.58 0.59
CA ASN A 12 0.62 -8.17 0.40
C ASN A 12 -0.46 -7.10 0.17
N GLN A 13 -0.39 -5.97 0.88
CA GLN A 13 -1.32 -4.85 0.69
C GLN A 13 -1.18 -4.21 -0.70
N LEU A 14 0.04 -3.92 -1.15
CA LEU A 14 0.31 -3.31 -2.46
C LEU A 14 -0.05 -4.27 -3.60
N ASP A 15 0.30 -5.55 -3.47
CA ASP A 15 -0.01 -6.56 -4.48
C ASP A 15 -1.52 -6.82 -4.59
N SER A 16 -2.28 -6.68 -3.49
CA SER A 16 -3.74 -6.82 -3.51
C SER A 16 -4.46 -5.77 -4.37
N ILE A 17 -3.81 -4.63 -4.63
CA ILE A 17 -4.37 -3.53 -5.42
C ILE A 17 -3.71 -3.37 -6.79
N ARG A 18 -2.70 -4.19 -7.09
CA ARG A 18 -1.99 -4.17 -8.37
C ARG A 18 -2.92 -4.65 -9.49
N GLY A 19 -2.94 -3.90 -10.60
CA GLY A 19 -3.76 -4.21 -11.77
C GLY A 19 -5.24 -3.84 -11.65
N LEU A 20 -5.72 -3.37 -10.49
CA LEU A 20 -7.10 -2.89 -10.34
C LEU A 20 -7.32 -1.57 -11.07
N ASP A 21 -8.51 -1.42 -11.65
CA ASP A 21 -8.92 -0.18 -12.31
C ASP A 21 -9.42 0.88 -11.30
N ARG A 22 -9.65 2.10 -11.79
CA ARG A 22 -10.13 3.23 -10.97
C ARG A 22 -11.47 2.96 -10.26
N LYS A 23 -12.36 2.16 -10.87
CA LYS A 23 -13.68 1.82 -10.33
C LYS A 23 -13.55 0.76 -9.23
N GLU A 24 -12.73 -0.27 -9.46
CA GLU A 24 -12.40 -1.34 -8.51
C GLU A 24 -11.69 -0.77 -7.28
N LEU A 25 -10.66 0.06 -7.47
CA LEU A 25 -9.97 0.76 -6.38
C LEU A 25 -10.92 1.66 -5.59
N GLY A 26 -11.84 2.35 -6.27
CA GLY A 26 -12.87 3.15 -5.61
C GLY A 26 -13.85 2.30 -4.78
N ALA A 27 -14.19 1.10 -5.23
CA ALA A 27 -15.03 0.17 -4.47
C ALA A 27 -14.29 -0.36 -3.24
N LEU A 28 -13.03 -0.77 -3.41
CA LEU A 28 -12.18 -1.27 -2.33
C LEU A 28 -11.96 -0.21 -1.24
N MET A 29 -11.68 1.04 -1.63
CA MET A 29 -11.54 2.17 -0.70
C MET A 29 -12.80 2.36 0.14
N ARG A 30 -13.99 2.34 -0.48
CA ARG A 30 -15.27 2.47 0.24
C ARG A 30 -15.51 1.30 1.19
N GLN A 31 -15.09 0.10 0.82
CA GLN A 31 -15.21 -1.07 1.68
C GLN A 31 -14.29 -0.95 2.90
N GLN A 32 -13.01 -0.63 2.72
CA GLN A 32 -12.08 -0.42 3.85
C GLN A 32 -12.52 0.69 4.81
N LEU A 33 -13.12 1.76 4.30
CA LEU A 33 -13.67 2.82 5.16
C LEU A 33 -14.84 2.33 6.03
N LYS A 34 -15.61 1.33 5.56
CA LYS A 34 -16.70 0.72 6.34
C LYS A 34 -16.17 -0.31 7.33
N ASP A 35 -15.21 -1.13 6.92
CA ASP A 35 -14.64 -2.21 7.73
C ASP A 35 -13.75 -1.67 8.87
N GLY A 36 -13.30 -0.42 8.73
CA GLY A 36 -12.43 0.23 9.71
C GLY A 36 -10.95 -0.17 9.53
N PRO A 37 -10.05 0.46 10.30
CA PRO A 37 -8.63 0.14 10.19
C PRO A 37 -8.35 -1.31 10.63
N PRO A 38 -7.45 -2.04 9.95
CA PRO A 38 -7.01 -3.35 10.41
C PRO A 38 -6.45 -3.28 11.83
N GLU A 39 -6.59 -4.37 12.59
CA GLU A 39 -6.06 -4.47 13.94
C GLU A 39 -4.55 -4.10 13.97
N GLY A 40 -4.18 -3.21 14.88
CA GLY A 40 -2.82 -2.66 14.96
C GLY A 40 -2.48 -1.53 13.97
N SER A 41 -3.41 -1.11 13.09
CA SER A 41 -3.23 0.06 12.23
C SER A 41 -3.91 1.30 12.83
N LYS A 42 -3.16 2.39 13.00
CA LYS A 42 -3.69 3.69 13.47
C LYS A 42 -4.20 4.59 12.33
N GLY A 43 -4.83 4.00 11.30
CA GLY A 43 -5.56 4.78 10.28
C GLY A 43 -4.90 4.96 8.91
N ALA A 44 -3.79 4.27 8.62
CA ALA A 44 -3.10 4.39 7.32
C ALA A 44 -3.62 3.45 6.21
N GLY A 45 -4.73 2.71 6.44
CA GLY A 45 -5.14 1.60 5.58
C GLY A 45 -5.48 1.96 4.13
N VAL A 46 -6.03 3.17 3.89
CA VAL A 46 -6.58 3.56 2.58
C VAL A 46 -5.62 4.35 1.70
N GLY A 47 -4.47 4.79 2.22
CA GLY A 47 -3.56 5.72 1.50
C GLY A 47 -3.00 5.14 0.20
N PHE A 48 -2.62 3.87 0.19
CA PHE A 48 -2.12 3.23 -1.04
C PHE A 48 -3.22 3.06 -2.10
N ILE A 49 -4.45 2.78 -1.68
CA ILE A 49 -5.59 2.67 -2.59
C ILE A 49 -5.88 4.02 -3.24
N SER A 50 -5.84 5.11 -2.47
CA SER A 50 -6.06 6.45 -3.02
C SER A 50 -4.98 6.82 -4.03
N MET A 51 -3.70 6.58 -3.70
CA MET A 51 -2.58 6.86 -4.61
C MET A 51 -2.66 6.03 -5.89
N ALA A 52 -2.90 4.72 -5.79
CA ALA A 52 -3.05 3.85 -6.96
C ALA A 52 -4.22 4.28 -7.86
N ARG A 53 -5.33 4.74 -7.25
CA ARG A 53 -6.52 5.21 -7.96
C ARG A 53 -6.26 6.53 -8.69
N GLU A 54 -5.52 7.44 -8.08
CA GLU A 54 -5.14 8.72 -8.68
C GLU A 54 -4.14 8.55 -9.81
N ALA A 55 -3.18 7.64 -9.66
CA ALA A 55 -2.21 7.27 -10.68
C ALA A 55 -2.80 6.46 -11.85
N ASN A 56 -4.09 6.07 -11.79
CA ASN A 56 -4.78 5.29 -12.80
C ASN A 56 -4.00 4.03 -13.26
N GLY A 57 -3.41 3.32 -12.30
CA GLY A 57 -2.60 2.12 -12.54
C GLY A 57 -1.14 2.37 -12.94
N LYS A 58 -0.68 3.63 -13.02
CA LYS A 58 0.71 4.00 -13.32
C LYS A 58 1.52 4.23 -12.06
N TRP A 59 1.81 3.15 -11.34
CA TRP A 59 2.61 3.22 -10.13
C TRP A 59 3.48 1.97 -9.97
N GLU A 60 4.62 2.16 -9.34
CA GLU A 60 5.59 1.12 -9.03
C GLU A 60 6.10 1.31 -7.60
N TYR A 61 6.69 0.25 -7.05
CA TYR A 61 7.29 0.31 -5.73
C TYR A 61 8.48 -0.64 -5.65
N ASP A 62 9.39 -0.31 -4.75
CA ASP A 62 10.50 -1.19 -4.39
C ASP A 62 10.69 -1.20 -2.87
N ILE A 63 11.17 -2.31 -2.34
CA ILE A 63 11.56 -2.47 -0.95
C ILE A 63 12.95 -3.08 -0.89
N VAL A 64 13.92 -2.27 -0.48
CA VAL A 64 15.29 -2.70 -0.26
C VAL A 64 15.45 -3.15 1.19
N GLU A 65 15.59 -4.47 1.37
CA GLU A 65 15.74 -5.08 2.69
C GLU A 65 17.12 -4.79 3.31
N SER A 66 17.13 -4.44 4.60
CA SER A 66 18.38 -4.21 5.34
C SER A 66 18.77 -5.44 6.15
N ALA A 67 20.00 -5.94 5.96
CA ALA A 67 20.51 -7.07 6.74
C ALA A 67 21.00 -6.67 8.16
N LYS A 68 21.09 -5.37 8.47
CA LYS A 68 21.71 -4.85 9.71
C LYS A 68 20.80 -3.95 10.53
N ASP A 69 19.64 -3.56 9.99
CA ASP A 69 18.72 -2.59 10.60
C ASP A 69 17.37 -3.27 10.84
N ASP A 70 16.59 -2.75 11.79
CA ASP A 70 15.22 -3.19 12.06
C ASP A 70 14.22 -2.67 10.99
N PHE A 71 14.73 -1.91 10.02
CA PHE A 71 13.95 -1.22 9.01
C PHE A 71 14.48 -1.45 7.59
N ASP A 72 13.53 -1.61 6.67
CA ASP A 72 13.75 -1.66 5.23
C ASP A 72 13.43 -0.29 4.59
N LEU A 73 14.07 -0.02 3.45
CA LEU A 73 13.79 1.17 2.64
C LEU A 73 12.63 0.87 1.69
N PHE A 74 11.52 1.59 1.85
CA PHE A 74 10.37 1.54 0.95
C PHE A 74 10.37 2.77 0.04
N CYS A 75 10.26 2.54 -1.26
CA CYS A 75 10.14 3.55 -2.31
C CYS A 75 8.83 3.31 -3.08
N PHE A 76 8.11 4.39 -3.37
CA PHE A 76 6.87 4.35 -4.14
C PHE A 76 6.91 5.47 -5.18
N GLU A 77 6.63 5.12 -6.44
CA GLU A 77 6.60 6.05 -7.56
C GLU A 77 5.23 5.99 -8.23
N ALA A 78 4.66 7.17 -8.52
CA ALA A 78 3.36 7.30 -9.18
C ALA A 78 3.39 8.43 -10.20
N HIS A 79 2.71 8.20 -11.33
CA HIS A 79 2.59 9.17 -12.41
C HIS A 79 1.12 9.59 -12.57
N PHE A 80 0.85 10.89 -12.50
CA PHE A 80 -0.49 11.49 -12.54
C PHE A 80 -0.77 12.17 -13.89
#